data_AF-A0A2D6HEB8-F1
#
_entry.id   AF-A0A2D6HEB8-F1
#
_cell.length_a   1.000
_cell.length_b   1.000
_cell.length_c   1.000
_cell.angle_alpha   90.00
_cell.angle_beta   90.00
_cell.angle_gamma   90.00
#
_symmetry.space_group_name_H-M   'P 1'
#
loop_
_entity.id
_entity.type
_entity.pdbx_description
1 polymer ?
#
loop_
_entity_poly.entity_id
_entity_poly.type
_entity_poly.pdbx_seq_one_letter_code
_entity_poly.pdbx_strand_id
1 'polypeptide(L)' 'MSADKEPRCFRCGQAAGGPPRFRFLPNGAPCPICRDRLLESLPAALPGAEGAAEPCEQAPTPARAVEGGEEGS' A
#
# COMPACT_ATOMS: atom_id res chain seq x y z
N MET A 1 -37.32 0.48 19.76
CA MET A 1 -36.43 0.13 18.62
C MET A 1 -35.66 1.38 18.25
N SER A 2 -34.48 1.57 18.84
CA SER A 2 -33.65 2.75 18.57
C SER A 2 -32.97 2.55 17.23
N ALA A 3 -33.37 3.31 16.22
CA ALA A 3 -32.69 3.33 14.93
C ALA A 3 -31.25 3.81 15.16
N ASP A 4 -30.33 2.86 15.12
CA ASP A 4 -28.88 3.06 15.17
C ASP A 4 -28.48 3.99 14.01
N LYS A 5 -28.40 5.29 14.30
CA LYS A 5 -27.89 6.27 13.34
C LYS A 5 -26.38 6.14 13.35
N GLU A 6 -25.89 5.23 12.53
CA GLU A 6 -24.46 5.02 12.34
C GLU A 6 -23.77 6.38 12.06
N PRO A 7 -22.70 6.73 12.79
CA PRO A 7 -22.05 8.02 12.67
C PRO A 7 -21.58 8.24 11.24
N ARG A 8 -21.68 9.48 10.71
CA ARG A 8 -21.24 9.80 9.34
C ARG A 8 -20.00 10.69 9.35
N CYS A 9 -19.17 10.56 8.32
CA CYS A 9 -18.06 11.46 8.09
C CYS A 9 -18.58 12.82 7.64
N PHE A 10 -18.24 13.89 8.36
CA PHE A 10 -18.65 15.26 8.01
C PHE A 10 -18.04 15.75 6.67
N ARG A 11 -16.98 15.10 6.18
CA ARG A 11 -16.28 15.51 4.95
C ARG A 11 -16.79 14.81 3.69
N CYS A 12 -17.03 13.49 3.73
CA CYS A 12 -17.55 12.74 2.57
C CYS A 12 -19.01 12.31 2.71
N GLY A 13 -19.66 12.55 3.86
CA GLY A 13 -21.06 12.20 4.12
C GLY A 13 -21.34 10.71 4.28
N GLN A 14 -20.32 9.86 4.12
CA GLN A 14 -20.44 8.41 4.17
C GLN A 14 -20.48 7.90 5.61
N ALA A 15 -21.14 6.75 5.82
CA ALA A 15 -21.19 6.09 7.11
C ALA A 15 -19.77 5.71 7.58
N ALA A 16 -19.47 6.05 8.82
CA ALA A 16 -18.20 5.86 9.48
C ALA A 16 -18.17 4.59 10.35
N GLY A 17 -19.16 3.70 10.21
CA GLY A 17 -19.32 2.49 11.03
C GLY A 17 -18.05 1.68 11.22
N GLY A 18 -18.08 0.80 12.23
CA GLY A 18 -16.96 -0.11 12.49
C GLY A 18 -16.98 -1.30 11.53
N PRO A 19 -15.87 -1.65 10.87
CA PRO A 19 -14.54 -1.03 10.91
C PRO A 19 -14.41 0.21 10.01
N PRO A 20 -13.51 1.17 10.35
CA PRO A 20 -13.27 2.35 9.50
C PRO A 20 -12.79 1.91 8.12
N ARG A 21 -13.30 2.59 7.09
CA ARG A 21 -12.97 2.30 5.69
C ARG A 21 -12.36 3.52 5.02
N PHE A 22 -11.38 3.28 4.15
CA PHE A 22 -10.88 4.29 3.23
C PHE A 22 -11.96 4.65 2.22
N ARG A 23 -12.19 5.95 2.00
CA ARG A 23 -13.28 6.45 1.15
C ARG A 23 -12.82 7.64 0.31
N PHE A 24 -13.56 7.90 -0.77
CA PHE A 24 -13.28 8.98 -1.71
C PHE A 24 -14.38 10.04 -1.65
N LEU A 25 -14.00 11.26 -2.04
CA LEU A 25 -14.88 12.39 -2.25
C LEU A 25 -15.56 12.28 -3.64
N PRO A 26 -16.63 13.06 -3.91
CA PRO A 26 -17.30 13.06 -5.21
C PRO A 26 -16.39 13.43 -6.39
N ASN A 27 -15.30 14.16 -6.12
CA ASN A 27 -14.29 14.52 -7.12
C ASN A 27 -13.23 13.43 -7.34
N GLY A 28 -13.39 12.24 -6.73
CA GLY A 28 -12.45 11.13 -6.83
C GLY A 28 -11.22 11.24 -5.93
N ALA A 29 -11.02 12.35 -5.21
CA ALA A 29 -9.90 12.49 -4.28
C ALA A 29 -10.12 11.68 -2.99
N PRO A 30 -9.07 11.14 -2.34
CA PRO A 30 -9.21 10.43 -1.08
C PRO A 30 -9.73 11.36 0.02
N CYS A 31 -10.65 10.87 0.85
CA CYS A 31 -11.18 11.64 1.97
C CYS A 31 -10.14 11.68 3.10
N PRO A 32 -9.59 12.85 3.45
CA PRO A 32 -8.51 12.95 4.44
C PRO A 32 -8.95 12.48 5.82
N ILE A 33 -10.22 12.71 6.19
CA ILE A 33 -10.77 12.31 7.49
C ILE A 33 -10.95 10.79 7.60
N CYS A 34 -11.42 10.14 6.53
CA CYS A 34 -11.55 8.67 6.54
C CYS A 34 -10.18 7.99 6.52
N ARG A 35 -9.19 8.60 5.84
CA ARG A 35 -7.79 8.13 5.87
C ARG A 35 -7.23 8.19 7.29
N ASP A 36 -7.37 9.33 7.96
CA ASP A 36 -6.82 9.55 9.30
C ASP A 36 -7.39 8.55 10.31
N ARG A 37 -8.73 8.42 10.36
CA ARG A 37 -9.41 7.43 11.21
C ARG A 37 -9.00 6.00 10.94
N LEU A 38 -8.73 5.67 9.67
CA LEU A 38 -8.24 4.34 9.33
C LEU A 38 -6.85 4.14 9.91
N LEU A 39 -5.94 5.11 9.73
CA LEU A 39 -4.58 5.04 10.27
C LEU A 39 -4.56 4.95 11.81
N GLU A 40 -5.42 5.71 12.50
CA GLU A 40 -5.57 5.65 13.97
C GLU A 40 -6.08 4.29 14.46
N SER A 41 -6.87 3.60 13.65
CA SER A 41 -7.41 2.27 14.00
C SER A 41 -6.44 1.13 13.75
N LEU A 42 -5.36 1.36 12.98
CA LEU A 42 -4.38 0.33 12.72
C LEU A 42 -3.56 0.08 13.99
N PRO A 43 -3.33 -1.19 14.37
CA PRO A 43 -2.42 -1.50 15.46
C PRO A 43 -1.04 -0.94 15.12
N ALA A 44 -0.32 -0.45 16.13
CA ALA A 44 1.01 0.16 16.00
C ALA A 44 2.13 -0.78 15.50
N ALA A 45 1.78 -1.94 14.96
CA ALA A 45 2.69 -2.93 14.40
C ALA A 45 2.63 -2.89 12.86
N LEU A 46 3.10 -1.79 12.27
CA LEU A 46 3.71 -1.90 10.95
C LEU A 46 5.19 -2.17 11.23
N PRO A 47 5.75 -3.34 10.89
CA PRO A 47 7.20 -3.45 10.81
C PRO A 47 7.64 -2.33 9.88
N GLY A 48 8.39 -1.37 10.44
CA GLY A 48 8.95 -0.29 9.66
C GLY A 48 9.74 -0.87 8.49
N ALA A 49 9.89 -0.07 7.44
CA ALA A 49 10.80 -0.35 6.33
C ALA A 49 12.29 -0.43 6.76
N GLU A 50 12.58 -0.77 8.01
CA GLU A 50 13.89 -1.20 8.52
C GLU A 50 14.23 -2.63 8.04
N GLY A 51 13.28 -3.33 7.41
CA GLY A 51 13.52 -4.57 6.66
C GLY A 51 13.66 -4.39 5.14
N ALA A 52 13.75 -3.16 4.64
CA ALA A 52 14.05 -2.88 3.22
C ALA A 52 15.56 -2.61 3.00
N ALA A 53 16.41 -3.07 3.90
CA ALA A 53 17.83 -3.25 3.66
C ALA A 53 18.08 -4.74 3.45
N GLU A 54 17.73 -5.22 2.26
CA GLU A 54 18.57 -6.21 1.57
C GLU A 54 18.69 -5.65 0.15
N PRO A 55 19.83 -5.05 -0.25
CA PRO A 55 20.11 -4.92 -1.67
C PRO A 55 19.96 -6.32 -2.22
N CYS A 56 19.04 -6.51 -3.18
CA CYS A 56 18.89 -7.77 -3.88
C CYS A 56 20.31 -8.19 -4.28
N GLU A 57 20.84 -9.20 -3.57
CA GLU A 57 22.04 -9.93 -3.95
C GLU A 57 21.75 -10.41 -5.36
N GLN A 58 22.22 -9.64 -6.34
CA GLN A 58 22.41 -10.14 -7.68
C GLN A 58 23.49 -11.19 -7.54
N ALA A 59 23.04 -12.40 -7.22
CA ALA A 59 23.84 -13.59 -7.38
C ALA A 59 24.46 -13.53 -8.78
N PRO A 60 25.78 -13.75 -8.90
CA PRO A 60 26.50 -13.54 -10.14
C PRO A 60 25.89 -14.45 -11.20
N THR A 61 25.32 -13.87 -12.27
CA THR A 61 25.05 -14.67 -13.45
C THR A 61 26.40 -15.14 -13.98
N PRO A 62 26.68 -16.45 -14.05
CA PRO A 62 27.95 -16.94 -14.55
C PRO A 62 28.15 -16.40 -15.96
N ALA A 63 29.36 -15.89 -16.22
CA ALA A 63 29.81 -15.49 -17.53
C ALA A 63 29.36 -16.57 -18.53
N ARG A 64 28.50 -16.20 -19.48
CA ARG A 64 28.34 -17.00 -20.70
C ARG A 64 29.69 -16.91 -21.40
N ALA A 65 30.52 -17.92 -21.15
CA ALA A 65 31.52 -18.37 -22.08
C ALA A 65 30.82 -18.58 -23.42
N VAL A 66 30.95 -17.61 -24.31
CA VAL A 66 30.84 -17.82 -25.75
C VAL A 66 32.26 -17.93 -26.26
N GLU A 67 32.83 -19.10 -25.98
CA GLU A 67 33.85 -19.69 -26.85
C GLU A 67 33.16 -19.97 -28.19
N GLY A 68 33.68 -19.38 -29.25
CA GLY A 68 33.12 -19.51 -30.59
C GLY A 68 33.91 -18.65 -31.57
N GLY A 69 35.15 -19.06 -31.85
CA GLY A 69 35.88 -18.57 -33.00
C GLY A 69 35.20 -19.04 -34.28
N GLU A 70 35.17 -18.17 -35.29
CA GLU A 70 35.03 -18.60 -36.67
C GLU A 70 35.86 -17.68 -37.57
N GLU A 71 36.88 -18.30 -38.14
CA GLU A 71 37.78 -17.78 -39.15
C GLU A 71 37.06 -17.67 -40.51
N GLY A 72 37.40 -16.66 -41.31
CA GLY A 72 37.37 -16.80 -42.76
C GLY A 72 36.54 -15.77 -43.54
N SER A 73 37.24 -14.77 -44.09
CA SER A 73 37.34 -14.50 -45.55
C SER A 73 38.14 -13.22 -45.81
#